data_AF-A0AA41VLP0-F1
#
_entry.id   AF-A0AA41VLP0-F1
#
_cell.length_a   1.000
_cell.length_b   1.000
_cell.length_c   1.000
_cell.angle_alpha   90.00
_cell.angle_beta   90.00
_cell.angle_gamma   90.00
#
_symmetry.space_group_name_H-M   'P 1'
#
loop_
_entity.id
_entity.type
_entity.pdbx_description
1 polymer ?
#
loop_
_entity_poly.entity_id
_entity_poly.type
_entity_poly.pdbx_seq_one_letter_code
_entity_poly.pdbx_strand_id
1 'polypeptide(L)'
;MSLLEIIIRAAAAAAADSVNVESSKYPIIFNANSILTYLKPPEKNDSTEDDTLFQQNDIKVLAKEASILLMIAYDGFTSSELCLHYLFASSNLDQLMFSYCLSRLSGTEMLSLIKYLGKWLRKYEKFPQAAPCPKAAKKLGLEACDWVPELKSVVKYLGVVLDEHFSKLVLYTEFQDKLRLIDGVVKSLACGARLCCSVADVVENLKVDVDVRKGKDA
;
A
#
# COMPACT_ATOMS: atom_id res chain seq x y z
N MET A 1 -6.21 4.52 -29.49
CA MET A 1 -4.92 3.95 -29.06
C MET A 1 -5.14 3.17 -27.79
N SER A 2 -4.89 1.87 -27.80
CA SER A 2 -5.05 1.02 -26.62
C SER A 2 -3.81 1.09 -25.72
N LEU A 3 -3.97 0.80 -24.43
CA LEU A 3 -2.87 0.74 -23.45
C LEU A 3 -1.75 -0.21 -23.90
N LEU A 4 -2.11 -1.23 -24.67
CA LEU A 4 -1.21 -2.26 -25.20
C LEU A 4 -0.31 -1.71 -26.33
N GLU A 5 -0.82 -0.81 -27.17
CA GLU A 5 -0.02 -0.13 -28.20
C GLU A 5 1.01 0.83 -27.61
N ILE A 6 0.67 1.47 -26.49
CA ILE A 6 1.58 2.38 -25.77
C ILE A 6 2.73 1.60 -25.14
N ILE A 7 2.44 0.43 -24.55
CA ILE A 7 3.46 -0.45 -23.94
C ILE A 7 4.41 -1.00 -25.01
N ILE A 8 3.89 -1.48 -26.15
CA ILE A 8 4.72 -2.00 -27.26
C ILE A 8 5.65 -0.91 -27.80
N ARG A 9 5.15 0.32 -27.97
CA ARG A 9 5.92 1.42 -28.52
C ARG A 9 6.99 1.94 -27.55
N ALA A 10 6.70 1.95 -26.25
CA ALA A 10 7.68 2.29 -25.21
C ALA A 10 8.79 1.23 -25.08
N ALA A 11 8.43 -0.06 -25.18
CA ALA A 11 9.41 -1.16 -25.18
C ALA A 11 10.33 -1.12 -26.41
N ALA A 12 9.80 -0.77 -27.59
CA ALA A 12 10.59 -0.61 -28.81
C ALA A 12 11.55 0.61 -28.75
N ALA A 13 11.13 1.70 -28.11
CA ALA A 13 11.97 2.89 -27.93
C ALA A 13 13.12 2.65 -26.92
N ALA A 14 12.85 1.91 -25.84
CA ALA A 14 13.87 1.56 -24.84
C ALA A 14 14.97 0.61 -25.38
N ALA A 15 14.68 -0.14 -26.45
CA ALA A 15 15.66 -1.00 -27.12
C ALA A 15 16.54 -0.24 -28.14
N ALA A 16 16.12 0.94 -28.58
CA ALA A 16 16.81 1.72 -29.61
C ALA A 16 17.69 2.85 -29.06
N ASP A 17 17.40 3.35 -27.85
CA ASP A 17 18.14 4.45 -27.23
C ASP A 17 18.90 3.96 -25.98
N SER A 18 20.19 3.67 -26.17
CA SER A 18 21.16 3.59 -25.07
C SER A 18 21.42 5.00 -24.52
N VAL A 19 20.41 5.62 -23.91
CA VAL A 19 20.58 6.88 -23.19
C VAL A 19 20.91 6.53 -21.75
N ASN A 20 22.17 6.81 -21.41
CA ASN A 20 22.75 6.74 -20.09
C ASN A 20 22.06 7.78 -19.18
N VAL A 21 20.89 7.43 -18.64
CA VAL A 21 20.21 8.22 -17.61
C VAL A 21 20.88 7.85 -16.29
N GLU A 22 21.64 8.77 -15.72
CA GLU A 22 22.15 8.66 -14.35
C GLU A 22 20.99 8.27 -13.43
N SER A 23 21.04 7.05 -12.92
CA SER A 23 20.01 6.54 -12.04
C SER A 23 19.98 7.43 -10.80
N SER A 24 18.84 8.07 -10.55
CA SER A 24 18.61 8.64 -9.23
C SER A 24 18.80 7.51 -8.19
N LYS A 25 19.18 7.84 -6.97
CA LYS A 25 19.50 6.84 -5.94
C LYS A 25 18.26 6.08 -5.45
N TYR A 26 17.03 6.53 -5.79
CA TYR A 26 15.76 6.01 -5.27
C TYR A 26 14.60 5.98 -6.28
N PRO A 27 14.75 5.56 -7.53
CA PRO A 27 13.60 5.32 -8.39
C PRO A 27 12.89 4.06 -7.90
N ILE A 28 11.56 4.13 -7.78
CA ILE A 28 10.71 2.93 -7.69
C ILE A 28 10.77 2.25 -9.06
N ILE A 29 11.86 1.52 -9.32
CA ILE A 29 11.98 0.66 -10.48
C ILE A 29 11.23 -0.61 -10.13
N PHE A 30 10.03 -0.76 -10.68
CA PHE A 30 9.31 -2.03 -10.62
C PHE A 30 10.12 -3.05 -11.42
N ASN A 31 10.91 -3.89 -10.75
CA ASN A 31 11.53 -5.04 -11.38
C ASN A 31 10.45 -6.11 -11.62
N ALA A 32 9.61 -5.88 -12.63
CA ALA A 32 8.43 -6.69 -12.92
C ALA A 32 8.78 -8.14 -13.32
N ASN A 33 10.00 -8.35 -13.81
CA ASN A 33 10.42 -9.63 -14.39
C ASN A 33 10.46 -10.78 -13.37
N SER A 34 10.76 -10.49 -12.10
CA SER A 34 10.82 -11.51 -11.06
C SER A 34 9.42 -11.91 -10.55
N ILE A 35 8.41 -11.04 -10.61
CA ILE A 35 7.08 -11.31 -10.06
C ILE A 35 6.25 -12.17 -11.01
N LEU A 36 6.34 -11.88 -12.31
CA LEU A 36 5.52 -12.53 -13.33
C LEU A 36 5.85 -14.03 -13.48
N THR A 37 7.08 -14.44 -13.17
CA THR A 37 7.47 -15.86 -13.16
C THR A 37 6.77 -16.64 -12.03
N TYR A 38 6.56 -16.03 -10.86
CA TYR A 38 5.84 -16.67 -9.74
C TYR A 38 4.32 -16.67 -9.91
N LEU A 39 3.78 -15.82 -10.80
CA LEU A 39 2.35 -15.78 -11.13
C LEU A 39 1.96 -16.71 -12.29
N LYS A 40 2.92 -17.32 -12.99
CA LYS A 40 2.65 -18.26 -14.09
C LYS A 40 1.93 -19.52 -13.54
N PRO A 41 0.86 -20.02 -14.20
CA PRO A 41 0.25 -21.29 -13.83
C PRO A 41 1.29 -22.42 -13.89
N PRO A 42 1.25 -23.41 -12.96
CA PRO A 42 2.21 -24.49 -12.99
C PRO A 42 2.05 -25.31 -14.26
N GLU A 43 3.15 -25.55 -14.97
CA GLU A 43 3.23 -26.66 -15.91
C GLU A 43 3.26 -27.95 -15.07
N LYS A 44 2.32 -28.86 -15.36
CA LYS A 44 2.19 -30.15 -14.67
C LYS A 44 3.47 -30.96 -14.87
N ASN A 45 4.35 -30.95 -13.88
CA ASN A 45 5.43 -31.91 -13.78
C ASN A 45 5.17 -32.76 -12.54
N ASP A 46 5.05 -34.06 -12.81
CA ASP A 46 4.81 -35.13 -11.86
C ASP A 46 6.04 -35.33 -10.95
N SER A 47 5.79 -35.73 -9.70
CA SER A 47 6.75 -36.16 -8.65
C SER A 47 7.50 -35.11 -7.81
N THR A 48 6.95 -34.73 -6.66
CA THR A 48 7.46 -34.92 -5.27
C THR A 48 6.58 -34.10 -4.32
N GLU A 49 5.67 -34.77 -3.64
CA GLU A 49 4.44 -34.18 -3.10
C GLU A 49 4.44 -34.19 -1.55
N ASP A 50 4.78 -33.06 -0.93
CA ASP A 50 3.95 -32.42 0.11
C ASP A 50 4.62 -31.10 0.60
N ASP A 51 5.86 -31.13 1.08
CA ASP A 51 6.54 -29.94 1.65
C ASP A 51 6.88 -28.85 0.61
N THR A 52 7.17 -29.26 -0.63
CA THR A 52 7.40 -28.37 -1.79
C THR A 52 6.12 -27.68 -2.25
N LEU A 53 4.95 -28.32 -2.11
CA LEU A 53 3.64 -27.77 -2.45
C LEU A 53 3.21 -26.66 -1.48
N PHE A 54 3.44 -26.85 -0.18
CA PHE A 54 3.17 -25.83 0.84
C PHE A 54 4.03 -24.58 0.64
N GLN A 55 5.34 -24.74 0.42
CA GLN A 55 6.23 -23.62 0.13
C GLN A 55 5.88 -22.89 -1.17
N GLN A 56 5.48 -23.62 -2.21
CA GLN A 56 5.09 -23.04 -3.49
C GLN A 56 3.76 -22.26 -3.39
N ASN A 57 2.81 -22.74 -2.59
CA ASN A 57 1.56 -22.03 -2.31
C ASN A 57 1.80 -20.76 -1.49
N ASP A 58 2.68 -20.79 -0.49
CA ASP A 58 3.06 -19.62 0.29
C ASP A 58 3.72 -18.53 -0.56
N ILE A 59 4.61 -18.94 -1.49
CA ILE A 59 5.27 -18.01 -2.42
C ILE A 59 4.26 -17.37 -3.37
N LYS A 60 3.28 -18.14 -3.88
CA LYS A 60 2.20 -17.61 -4.75
C LYS A 60 1.30 -16.63 -4.02
N VAL A 61 0.91 -16.94 -2.78
CA VAL A 61 0.10 -16.02 -1.96
C VAL A 61 0.86 -14.72 -1.72
N LEU A 62 2.14 -14.82 -1.32
CA LEU A 62 3.00 -13.65 -1.10
C LEU A 62 3.20 -12.82 -2.37
N ALA A 63 3.41 -13.47 -3.53
CA ALA A 63 3.55 -12.78 -4.81
C ALA A 63 2.26 -12.05 -5.21
N LYS A 64 1.09 -12.66 -4.97
CA LYS A 64 -0.21 -12.04 -5.20
C LYS A 64 -0.41 -10.82 -4.30
N GLU A 65 -0.14 -10.94 -3.00
CA GLU A 65 -0.23 -9.83 -2.04
C GLU A 65 0.69 -8.68 -2.43
N ALA A 66 1.96 -8.97 -2.71
CA ALA A 66 2.94 -7.99 -3.16
C ALA A 66 2.50 -7.31 -4.47
N SER A 67 1.96 -8.08 -5.42
CA SER A 67 1.48 -7.54 -6.69
C SER A 67 0.32 -6.56 -6.49
N ILE A 68 -0.65 -6.90 -5.63
CA ILE A 68 -1.77 -6.00 -5.31
C ILE A 68 -1.26 -4.73 -4.64
N LEU A 69 -0.36 -4.86 -3.66
CA LEU A 69 0.22 -3.74 -2.93
C LEU A 69 0.97 -2.78 -3.86
N LEU A 70 1.81 -3.33 -4.74
CA LEU A 70 2.57 -2.58 -5.74
C LEU A 70 1.67 -1.93 -6.80
N MET A 71 0.63 -2.64 -7.24
CA MET A 71 -0.37 -2.11 -8.17
C MET A 71 -1.07 -0.89 -7.59
N ILE A 72 -1.56 -0.96 -6.34
CA ILE A 72 -2.25 0.18 -5.73
C ILE A 72 -1.31 1.36 -5.49
N ALA A 73 -0.03 1.09 -5.25
CA ALA A 73 1.01 2.10 -5.04
C ALA A 73 1.47 2.79 -6.33
N TYR A 74 1.15 2.25 -7.50
CA TYR A 74 1.49 2.91 -8.77
C TYR A 74 0.28 3.59 -9.41
N ASP A 75 -0.85 2.89 -9.44
CA ASP A 75 -2.03 3.31 -10.18
C ASP A 75 -2.60 4.65 -9.67
N GLY A 76 -2.73 5.64 -10.55
CA GLY A 76 -3.39 6.93 -10.25
C GLY A 76 -2.56 7.93 -9.41
N PHE A 77 -1.27 7.65 -9.21
CA PHE A 77 -0.33 8.58 -8.58
C PHE A 77 0.55 9.29 -9.61
N THR A 78 0.86 10.56 -9.37
CA THR A 78 1.82 11.33 -10.18
C THR A 78 3.25 10.99 -9.76
N SER A 79 4.23 11.31 -10.60
CA SER A 79 5.65 11.12 -10.27
C SER A 79 6.07 11.85 -8.98
N SER A 80 5.51 13.03 -8.71
CA SER A 80 5.76 13.77 -7.45
C SER A 80 5.14 13.09 -6.23
N GLU A 81 3.97 12.46 -6.39
CA GLU A 81 3.32 11.70 -5.32
C GLU A 81 4.08 10.40 -5.00
N LEU A 82 4.69 9.75 -6.00
CA LEU A 82 5.52 8.56 -5.77
C LEU A 82 6.69 8.86 -4.83
N CYS A 83 7.28 10.06 -4.86
CA CYS A 83 8.32 10.47 -3.91
C CYS A 83 7.79 10.56 -2.47
N LEU A 84 6.51 10.92 -2.30
CA LEU A 84 5.87 10.97 -0.98
C LEU A 84 5.62 9.57 -0.40
N HIS A 85 5.56 8.51 -1.24
CA HIS A 85 5.38 7.14 -0.76
C HIS A 85 6.52 6.78 0.19
N TYR A 86 7.76 7.02 -0.24
CA TYR A 86 8.93 6.80 0.59
C TYR A 86 8.90 7.61 1.89
N LEU A 87 8.53 8.90 1.81
CA LEU A 87 8.45 9.78 2.98
C LEU A 87 7.49 9.23 4.06
N PHE A 88 6.32 8.76 3.65
CA PHE A 88 5.28 8.27 4.57
C PHE A 88 5.39 6.78 4.93
N ALA A 89 6.16 6.01 4.17
CA ALA A 89 6.54 4.65 4.53
C ALA A 89 7.75 4.61 5.47
N SER A 90 8.61 5.63 5.42
CA SER A 90 9.82 5.70 6.23
C SER A 90 9.54 5.84 7.73
N SER A 91 10.26 5.08 8.54
CA SER A 91 10.25 5.20 9.99
C SER A 91 10.93 6.48 10.51
N ASN A 92 11.64 7.21 9.63
CA ASN A 92 12.42 8.39 10.02
C ASN A 92 11.57 9.65 10.16
N LEU A 93 10.33 9.65 9.66
CA LEU A 93 9.45 10.79 9.78
C LEU A 93 8.73 10.78 11.13
N ASP A 94 9.33 11.40 12.14
CA ASP A 94 8.63 11.61 13.41
C ASP A 94 7.56 12.72 13.28
N GLN A 95 6.71 12.83 14.32
CA GLN A 95 5.62 13.79 14.32
C GLN A 95 6.12 15.24 14.33
N LEU A 96 7.18 15.56 15.08
CA LEU A 96 7.71 16.93 15.21
C LEU A 96 8.31 17.42 13.89
N MET A 97 9.06 16.57 13.20
CA MET A 97 9.64 16.82 11.89
C MET A 97 8.53 17.05 10.86
N PHE A 98 7.48 16.24 10.92
CA PHE A 98 6.33 16.42 10.04
C PHE A 98 5.61 17.74 10.32
N SER A 99 5.33 18.09 11.59
CA SER A 99 4.74 19.37 11.99
C SER A 99 5.52 20.57 11.47
N TYR A 100 6.85 20.52 11.60
CA TYR A 100 7.72 21.57 11.08
C TYR A 100 7.59 21.70 9.56
N CYS A 101 7.59 20.59 8.82
CA CYS A 101 7.35 20.60 7.38
C CYS A 101 5.97 21.19 7.02
N LEU A 102 4.92 20.78 7.72
CA LEU A 102 3.56 21.27 7.51
C LEU A 102 3.44 22.78 7.69
N SER A 103 4.09 23.33 8.72
CA SER A 103 4.08 24.77 9.01
C SER A 103 4.61 25.64 7.85
N ARG A 104 5.43 25.04 6.97
CA ARG A 104 6.06 25.71 5.82
C ARG A 104 5.30 25.54 4.51
N LEU A 105 4.30 24.67 4.46
CA LEU A 105 3.52 24.46 3.25
C LEU A 105 2.57 25.63 2.98
N SER A 106 2.50 26.04 1.72
CA SER A 106 1.46 26.94 1.22
C SER A 106 0.09 26.27 1.20
N GLY A 107 -0.99 27.05 1.02
CA GLY A 107 -2.35 26.49 0.93
C GLY A 107 -2.50 25.48 -0.21
N THR A 108 -1.86 25.73 -1.37
CA THR A 108 -1.94 24.82 -2.52
C THR A 108 -1.18 23.52 -2.31
N GLU A 109 -0.02 23.58 -1.66
CA GLU A 109 0.78 22.41 -1.29
C GLU A 109 0.06 21.59 -0.21
N MET A 110 -0.51 22.25 0.80
CA MET A 110 -1.33 21.60 1.83
C MET A 110 -2.52 20.87 1.21
N LEU A 111 -3.23 21.51 0.28
CA LEU A 111 -4.37 20.90 -0.41
C LEU A 111 -3.92 19.69 -1.24
N SER A 112 -2.75 19.76 -1.87
CA SER A 112 -2.17 18.66 -2.62
C SER A 112 -1.78 17.49 -1.72
N LEU A 113 -1.21 17.77 -0.54
CA LEU A 113 -0.91 16.76 0.47
C LEU A 113 -2.18 16.06 0.98
N ILE A 114 -3.23 16.81 1.30
CA ILE A 114 -4.53 16.25 1.71
C ILE A 114 -5.13 15.38 0.60
N LYS A 115 -5.07 15.83 -0.65
CA LYS A 115 -5.52 15.03 -1.80
C LYS A 115 -4.73 13.73 -1.91
N TYR A 116 -3.41 13.77 -1.73
CA TYR A 116 -2.54 12.61 -1.74
C TYR A 116 -2.90 11.60 -0.62
N LEU A 117 -3.01 12.05 0.63
CA LEU A 117 -3.42 11.18 1.76
C LEU A 117 -4.82 10.60 1.54
N GLY A 118 -5.74 11.41 1.00
CA GLY A 118 -7.09 10.98 0.64
C GLY A 118 -7.13 10.00 -0.55
N LYS A 119 -6.13 9.97 -1.43
CA LYS A 119 -6.01 8.91 -2.45
C LYS A 119 -5.65 7.59 -1.78
N TRP A 120 -4.68 7.59 -0.86
CA TRP A 120 -4.29 6.40 -0.12
C TRP A 120 -5.45 5.78 0.67
N LEU A 121 -6.23 6.60 1.40
CA LEU A 121 -7.41 6.10 2.11
C LEU A 121 -8.40 5.40 1.16
N ARG A 122 -8.65 5.97 -0.02
CA ARG A 122 -9.53 5.34 -1.04
C ARG A 122 -8.95 4.06 -1.61
N LYS A 123 -7.62 3.96 -1.75
CA LYS A 123 -6.97 2.71 -2.17
C LYS A 123 -7.20 1.62 -1.14
N TYR A 124 -6.99 1.91 0.15
CA TYR A 124 -7.21 0.95 1.23
C TYR A 124 -8.69 0.58 1.43
N GLU A 125 -9.61 1.52 1.20
CA GLU A 125 -11.05 1.21 1.19
C GLU A 125 -11.40 0.25 0.05
N LYS A 126 -10.86 0.48 -1.16
CA LYS A 126 -11.18 -0.33 -2.34
C LYS A 126 -10.48 -1.70 -2.34
N PHE A 127 -9.30 -1.78 -1.73
CA PHE A 127 -8.46 -2.98 -1.70
C PHE A 127 -8.11 -3.34 -0.24
N PRO A 128 -9.07 -3.83 0.55
CA PRO A 128 -8.83 -4.19 1.96
C PRO A 128 -7.79 -5.30 2.14
N GLN A 129 -7.54 -6.11 1.10
CA GLN A 129 -6.50 -7.13 1.08
C GLN A 129 -5.08 -6.57 0.89
N ALA A 130 -4.93 -5.28 0.61
CA ALA A 130 -3.62 -4.65 0.51
C ALA A 130 -3.07 -4.41 1.91
N ALA A 131 -2.13 -5.25 2.32
CA ALA A 131 -1.43 -5.14 3.59
C ALA A 131 0.08 -5.03 3.36
N PRO A 132 0.83 -4.41 4.30
CA PRO A 132 2.28 -4.43 4.28
C PRO A 132 2.80 -5.87 4.20
N CYS A 133 3.64 -6.16 3.20
CA CYS A 133 4.19 -7.49 2.98
C CYS A 133 5.73 -7.50 3.14
N PRO A 134 6.26 -7.32 4.36
CA PRO A 134 7.71 -7.22 4.60
C PRO A 134 8.47 -8.51 4.25
N LYS A 135 7.76 -9.64 4.17
CA LYS A 135 8.32 -10.92 3.72
C LYS A 135 8.64 -10.90 2.21
N ALA A 136 7.99 -10.04 1.42
CA ALA A 136 8.20 -9.95 -0.02
C ALA A 136 9.59 -9.42 -0.37
N ALA A 137 10.12 -8.47 0.40
CA ALA A 137 11.51 -8.01 0.24
C ALA A 137 12.50 -9.18 0.41
N LYS A 138 12.37 -9.94 1.51
CA LYS A 138 13.28 -11.04 1.82
C LYS A 138 13.14 -12.27 0.93
N LYS A 139 11.91 -12.66 0.58
CA LYS A 139 11.62 -13.90 -0.16
C LYS A 139 11.53 -13.72 -1.68
N LEU A 140 11.14 -12.54 -2.16
CA LEU A 140 10.92 -12.24 -3.57
C LEU A 140 11.85 -11.14 -4.12
N GLY A 141 12.67 -10.53 -3.27
CA GLY A 141 13.54 -9.40 -3.65
C GLY A 141 12.78 -8.10 -3.94
N LEU A 142 11.54 -7.97 -3.43
CA LEU A 142 10.65 -6.84 -3.74
C LEU A 142 10.75 -5.73 -2.68
N GLU A 143 11.86 -5.03 -2.65
CA GLU A 143 12.10 -3.93 -1.70
C GLU A 143 11.10 -2.77 -1.86
N ALA A 144 10.55 -2.59 -3.07
CA ALA A 144 9.53 -1.57 -3.33
C ALA A 144 8.26 -1.75 -2.49
N CYS A 145 7.98 -2.94 -1.97
CA CYS A 145 6.87 -3.19 -1.06
C CYS A 145 7.04 -2.45 0.28
N ASP A 146 8.27 -2.25 0.73
CA ASP A 146 8.58 -1.55 1.98
C ASP A 146 8.41 -0.02 1.82
N TRP A 147 8.25 0.47 0.59
CA TRP A 147 8.06 1.90 0.30
C TRP A 147 6.59 2.29 0.19
N VAL A 148 5.68 1.34 0.41
CA VAL A 148 4.23 1.57 0.38
C VAL A 148 3.75 2.05 1.77
N PRO A 149 3.20 3.26 1.91
CA PRO A 149 2.75 3.79 3.19
C PRO A 149 1.62 2.96 3.80
N GLU A 150 1.81 2.46 5.02
CA GLU A 150 0.75 1.72 5.71
C GLU A 150 -0.49 2.60 5.99
N LEU A 151 -1.68 1.99 6.00
CA LEU A 151 -2.92 2.68 6.36
C LEU A 151 -2.80 3.41 7.72
N LYS A 152 -2.13 2.79 8.70
CA LYS A 152 -1.87 3.39 10.02
C LYS A 152 -1.10 4.71 9.90
N SER A 153 -0.03 4.73 9.09
CA SER A 153 0.77 5.93 8.85
C SER A 153 -0.05 7.00 8.14
N VAL A 154 -0.79 6.62 7.09
CA VAL A 154 -1.66 7.56 6.35
C VAL A 154 -2.68 8.23 7.25
N VAL A 155 -3.38 7.45 8.10
CA VAL A 155 -4.36 7.98 9.06
C VAL A 155 -3.69 8.86 10.11
N LYS A 156 -2.53 8.46 10.64
CA LYS A 156 -1.76 9.24 11.62
C LYS A 156 -1.41 10.62 11.07
N TYR A 157 -0.77 10.68 9.90
CA TYR A 157 -0.32 11.95 9.35
C TYR A 157 -1.47 12.83 8.85
N LEU A 158 -2.56 12.22 8.38
CA LEU A 158 -3.78 12.99 8.10
C LEU A 158 -4.31 13.65 9.39
N GLY A 159 -4.32 12.93 10.52
CA GLY A 159 -4.69 13.48 11.83
C GLY A 159 -3.85 14.70 12.19
N VAL A 160 -2.52 14.61 12.06
CA VAL A 160 -1.60 15.73 12.34
C VAL A 160 -1.89 16.94 11.44
N VAL A 161 -2.16 16.73 10.14
CA VAL A 161 -2.56 17.82 9.22
C VAL A 161 -3.84 18.52 9.69
N LEU A 162 -4.83 17.75 10.13
CA LEU A 162 -6.10 18.29 10.62
C LEU A 162 -5.91 19.08 11.91
N ASP A 163 -5.13 18.55 12.85
CA ASP A 163 -4.92 19.15 14.17
C ASP A 163 -4.16 20.49 14.06
N GLU A 164 -3.10 20.55 13.26
CA GLU A 164 -2.23 21.74 13.18
C GLU A 164 -2.78 22.87 12.31
N HIS A 165 -3.56 22.51 11.29
CA HIS A 165 -4.05 23.46 10.30
C HIS A 165 -5.56 23.62 10.29
N PHE A 166 -6.25 23.13 11.32
CA PHE A 166 -7.71 23.20 11.45
C PHE A 166 -8.28 24.58 11.06
N SER A 167 -7.71 25.66 11.60
CA SER A 167 -8.16 27.03 11.32
C SER A 167 -8.09 27.36 9.83
N LYS A 168 -7.01 27.02 9.13
CA LYS A 168 -6.88 27.23 7.68
C LYS A 168 -7.84 26.33 6.89
N LEU A 169 -7.99 25.08 7.29
CA LEU A 169 -8.82 24.09 6.58
C LEU A 169 -10.31 24.41 6.65
N VAL A 170 -10.78 24.93 7.77
CA VAL A 170 -12.19 25.31 7.94
C VAL A 170 -12.54 26.59 7.17
N LEU A 171 -11.57 27.49 6.96
CA LEU A 171 -11.83 28.79 6.34
C LEU A 171 -12.01 28.75 4.82
N TYR A 172 -11.37 27.82 4.09
CA TYR A 172 -11.52 27.75 2.62
C TYR A 172 -12.34 26.55 2.16
N THR A 173 -13.34 26.83 1.33
CA THR A 173 -14.31 25.85 0.80
C THR A 173 -13.66 24.72 -0.01
N GLU A 174 -12.55 25.01 -0.70
CA GLU A 174 -11.82 24.01 -1.48
C GLU A 174 -11.28 22.85 -0.61
N PHE A 175 -10.89 23.13 0.64
CA PHE A 175 -10.51 22.07 1.58
C PHE A 175 -11.74 21.33 2.08
N GLN A 176 -12.83 22.02 2.38
CA GLN A 176 -14.06 21.43 2.92
C GLN A 176 -14.61 20.33 2.01
N ASP A 177 -14.68 20.58 0.70
CA ASP A 177 -15.18 19.59 -0.27
C ASP A 177 -14.30 18.33 -0.29
N LYS A 178 -12.97 18.50 -0.23
CA LYS A 178 -12.03 17.38 -0.20
C LYS A 178 -12.09 16.62 1.12
N LEU A 179 -12.17 17.33 2.24
CA LEU A 179 -12.29 16.73 3.57
C LEU A 179 -13.60 15.98 3.74
N ARG A 180 -14.72 16.47 3.16
CA ARG A 180 -16.00 15.76 3.17
C ARG A 180 -15.93 14.41 2.44
N LEU A 181 -15.25 14.36 1.29
CA LEU A 181 -15.03 13.10 0.58
C LEU A 181 -14.16 12.13 1.40
N ILE A 182 -13.12 12.65 2.06
CA ILE A 182 -12.24 11.86 2.93
C ILE A 182 -13.01 11.34 4.15
N ASP A 183 -13.85 12.16 4.78
CA ASP A 183 -14.70 11.77 5.92
C ASP A 183 -15.60 10.56 5.59
N GLY A 184 -16.20 10.53 4.40
CA GLY A 184 -16.97 9.38 3.93
C GLY A 184 -16.15 8.08 3.89
N VAL A 185 -14.93 8.15 3.36
CA VAL A 185 -13.99 7.01 3.26
C VAL A 185 -13.54 6.55 4.65
N VAL A 186 -13.18 7.49 5.53
CA VAL A 186 -12.77 7.18 6.91
C VAL A 186 -13.90 6.51 7.68
N LYS A 187 -15.15 6.98 7.52
CA LYS A 187 -16.32 6.35 8.15
C LYS A 187 -16.55 4.93 7.67
N SER A 188 -16.41 4.70 6.36
CA SER A 188 -16.50 3.38 5.73
C SER A 188 -15.43 2.43 6.27
N LEU A 189 -14.16 2.85 6.26
CA LEU A 189 -13.04 2.10 6.84
C LEU A 189 -13.24 1.81 8.33
N ALA A 190 -13.69 2.78 9.12
CA ALA A 190 -13.96 2.62 10.55
C ALA A 190 -15.15 1.66 10.82
N CYS A 191 -16.14 1.61 9.93
CA CYS A 191 -17.21 0.62 9.98
C CYS A 191 -16.64 -0.79 9.73
N GLY A 192 -15.85 -0.95 8.67
CA GLY A 192 -15.17 -2.21 8.36
C GLY A 192 -14.29 -2.70 9.51
N ALA A 193 -13.46 -1.81 10.08
CA ALA A 193 -12.60 -2.13 11.22
C ALA A 193 -13.38 -2.64 12.44
N ARG A 194 -14.52 -2.02 12.77
CA ARG A 194 -15.37 -2.46 13.89
C ARG A 194 -15.93 -3.87 13.67
N LEU A 195 -16.40 -4.16 12.45
CA LEU A 195 -16.87 -5.50 12.09
C LEU A 195 -15.74 -6.54 12.21
N CYS A 196 -14.56 -6.22 11.68
CA CYS A 196 -13.38 -7.09 11.79
C CYS A 196 -12.99 -7.35 13.25
N CYS A 197 -13.02 -6.34 14.11
CA CYS A 197 -12.77 -6.51 15.54
C CYS A 197 -13.76 -7.48 16.18
N SER A 198 -15.07 -7.31 15.95
CA SER A 198 -16.07 -8.22 16.51
C SER A 198 -15.89 -9.67 16.03
N VAL A 199 -15.52 -9.87 14.76
CA VAL A 199 -15.23 -11.22 14.23
C VAL A 199 -13.97 -11.79 14.89
N ALA A 200 -12.92 -10.98 15.05
CA ALA A 200 -11.69 -11.40 15.71
C ALA A 200 -11.97 -11.83 17.16
N ASP A 201 -12.78 -11.07 17.90
CA ASP A 201 -13.17 -11.42 19.28
C ASP A 201 -13.91 -12.77 19.33
N VAL A 202 -14.84 -13.02 18.39
CA VAL A 202 -15.54 -14.31 18.29
C VAL A 202 -14.56 -15.44 17.98
N VAL A 203 -13.62 -15.24 17.06
CA VAL A 203 -12.60 -16.24 16.71
C VAL A 203 -11.73 -16.58 17.91
N GLU A 204 -11.28 -15.58 18.66
CA GLU A 204 -10.48 -15.80 19.88
C GLU A 204 -11.28 -16.57 20.94
N ASN A 205 -12.56 -16.22 21.17
CA ASN A 205 -13.42 -16.96 22.08
C ASN A 205 -13.61 -18.43 21.65
N LEU A 206 -13.79 -18.69 20.36
CA LEU A 206 -13.93 -20.05 19.84
C LEU A 206 -12.65 -20.87 19.99
N LYS A 207 -11.46 -20.25 19.83
CA LYS A 207 -10.18 -20.93 20.08
C LYS A 207 -10.07 -21.37 21.54
N VAL A 208 -10.39 -20.47 22.47
CA VAL A 208 -10.39 -20.77 23.91
C VAL A 208 -11.34 -21.94 24.23
N ASP A 209 -12.56 -21.93 23.67
CA ASP A 209 -13.53 -23.02 23.90
C ASP A 209 -13.08 -24.37 23.32
N VAL A 210 -12.33 -24.37 22.20
CA VAL A 210 -11.75 -25.58 21.63
C VAL A 210 -10.64 -26.12 22.53
N ASP A 211 -9.78 -25.24 23.04
CA ASP A 211 -8.67 -25.63 23.92
C ASP A 211 -9.17 -26.17 25.27
N VAL A 212 -10.22 -25.56 25.84
CA VAL A 212 -10.90 -26.05 27.06
C VAL A 212 -11.51 -27.44 26.85
N ARG A 213 -12.07 -27.72 25.66
CA ARG A 213 -12.64 -29.04 25.35
C ARG A 213 -11.55 -30.10 25.17
N LYS A 214 -10.47 -29.79 24.45
CA LYS A 214 -9.32 -30.70 24.31
C LYS A 214 -8.66 -31.05 25.64
N GLY A 215 -8.65 -30.12 26.60
CA GLY A 215 -8.14 -30.37 27.95
C GLY A 215 -9.06 -31.17 28.87
N LYS A 216 -10.33 -31.39 28.49
CA LYS A 216 -11.28 -32.25 29.22
C LYS A 216 -11.33 -33.70 28.73
N ASP A 217 -10.80 -33.96 27.54
CA ASP A 217 -10.77 -35.28 26.90
C ASP A 217 -9.41 -36.00 27.08
N ALA A 218 -8.52 -35.49 27.95
CA ALA A 218 -7.24 -36.07 28.35
C ALA A 218 -7.24 -36.42 29.84
#